data_AF-A0A1A5I4Z0-F1
#
_entry.id   AF-A0A1A5I4Z0-F1
#
_cell.length_a   1.000
_cell.length_b   1.000
_cell.length_c   1.000
_cell.angle_alpha   90.00
_cell.angle_beta   90.00
_cell.angle_gamma   90.00
#
_symmetry.space_group_name_H-M   'P 1'
#
loop_
_entity.id
_entity.type
_entity.pdbx_description
1 polymer ?
#
loop_
_entity_poly.entity_id
_entity_poly.type
_entity_poly.pdbx_seq_one_letter_code
_entity_poly.pdbx_strand_id
1 'polypeptide(L)'
;MRVLRDANVMLTLAAVTVLIFMIGIVSAMILEEYAKVRGAYAVYQARSEQDRHDAQKAIAQSCFGMDRPTFVQCVSDKIEVYDRSQDNNQDLQAQKDMAFWAFCTFLTSCGSLAITGVGIYYVRNTLLSSIEATNRELRAYLSVSPDGINPLQIRPMVIGHVSVKNVGQAIAKDVHLMVRMTISQNRDLSGFEVSKAESKPTGSIAPTASIWKGSVQTLSFAEIIPEAGKQNYLYVWGAVYYDDGFRQRRRTAFCHRYDTDSRVTEKDKAGQITNIHISADKARYTETGNDAD
;
A
#
# COMPACT_ATOMS: atom_id res chain seq x y z
N MET A 1 -10.78 4.23 -1.06
CA MET A 1 -9.57 4.76 -1.75
C MET A 1 -9.53 6.29 -1.81
N ARG A 2 -10.62 7.00 -2.19
CA ARG A 2 -10.66 8.48 -2.19
C ARG A 2 -10.36 9.11 -0.81
N VAL A 3 -10.97 8.60 0.26
CA VAL A 3 -10.77 9.13 1.63
C VAL A 3 -9.32 9.08 2.11
N LEU A 4 -8.56 8.03 1.75
CA LEU A 4 -7.13 7.93 2.12
C LEU A 4 -6.25 8.92 1.34
N ARG A 5 -6.63 9.21 0.09
CA ARG A 5 -5.95 10.22 -0.72
C ARG A 5 -6.15 11.61 -0.13
N ASP A 6 -7.36 11.92 0.32
CA ASP A 6 -7.68 13.24 0.89
C ASP A 6 -6.97 13.47 2.24
N ALA A 7 -6.86 12.43 3.07
CA ALA A 7 -6.13 12.49 4.34
C ALA A 7 -4.62 12.74 4.13
N ASN A 8 -4.00 12.09 3.14
CA ASN A 8 -2.58 12.31 2.83
C ASN A 8 -2.32 13.72 2.29
N VAL A 9 -3.21 14.24 1.44
CA VAL A 9 -3.07 15.61 0.90
C VAL A 9 -3.25 16.66 2.00
N MET A 10 -4.18 16.46 2.93
CA MET A 10 -4.34 17.32 4.10
C MET A 10 -3.10 17.30 4.99
N LEU A 11 -2.50 16.14 5.22
CA LEU A 11 -1.31 16.00 6.08
C LEU A 11 -0.07 16.64 5.44
N THR A 12 0.13 16.50 4.11
CA THR A 12 1.24 17.19 3.42
C THR A 12 1.06 18.70 3.46
N LEU A 13 -0.15 19.21 3.19
CA LEU A 13 -0.46 20.63 3.29
C LEU A 13 -0.19 21.17 4.69
N ALA A 14 -0.67 20.48 5.73
CA ALA A 14 -0.42 20.84 7.11
C ALA A 14 1.09 20.91 7.43
N ALA A 15 1.86 19.89 7.05
CA ALA A 15 3.30 19.86 7.26
C ALA A 15 4.03 21.02 6.55
N VAL A 16 3.65 21.32 5.30
CA VAL A 16 4.22 22.44 4.54
C VAL A 16 3.85 23.78 5.18
N THR A 17 2.61 23.97 5.63
CA THR A 17 2.21 25.21 6.31
C THR A 17 2.96 25.41 7.63
N VAL A 18 3.15 24.35 8.42
CA VAL A 18 3.94 24.41 9.66
C VAL A 18 5.40 24.75 9.34
N LEU A 19 5.98 24.16 8.29
CA LEU A 19 7.34 24.47 7.87
C LEU A 19 7.50 25.95 7.48
N ILE A 20 6.59 26.48 6.67
CA ILE A 20 6.60 27.89 6.25
C ILE A 20 6.46 28.81 7.45
N PHE A 21 5.57 28.48 8.39
CA PHE A 21 5.37 29.26 9.61
C PHE A 21 6.62 29.25 10.50
N MET A 22 7.27 28.10 10.66
CA MET A 22 8.54 27.98 11.40
C MET A 22 9.66 28.79 10.74
N ILE A 23 9.80 28.72 9.41
CA ILE A 23 10.77 29.54 8.66
C ILE A 23 10.47 31.03 8.86
N GLY A 24 9.19 31.42 8.83
CA GLY A 24 8.75 32.79 9.06
C GLY A 24 9.11 33.29 10.46
N ILE A 25 8.85 32.51 11.51
CA ILE A 25 9.21 32.85 12.90
C ILE A 25 10.72 32.98 13.04
N VAL A 26 11.49 32.00 12.56
CA VAL A 26 12.96 32.03 12.65
C VAL A 26 13.51 33.24 11.90
N SER A 27 12.99 33.54 10.72
CA SER A 27 13.41 34.72 9.94
C SER A 27 13.09 36.03 10.67
N ALA A 28 11.90 36.14 11.28
CA ALA A 28 11.51 37.30 12.06
C ALA A 28 12.40 37.49 13.30
N MET A 29 12.70 36.41 14.03
CA MET A 29 13.62 36.44 15.18
C MET A 29 15.03 36.88 14.77
N ILE A 30 15.55 36.33 13.66
CA ILE A 30 16.86 36.74 13.13
C ILE A 30 16.86 38.21 12.74
N LEU A 31 15.81 38.70 12.07
CA LEU A 31 15.71 40.10 11.66
C LEU A 31 15.63 41.05 12.86
N GLU A 32 14.87 40.68 13.90
CA GLU A 32 14.76 41.47 15.13
C GLU A 32 16.11 41.54 15.87
N GLU A 33 16.77 40.40 16.03
CA GLU A 33 18.08 40.36 16.71
C GLU A 33 19.14 41.11 15.90
N TYR A 34 19.13 40.95 14.58
CA TYR A 34 20.02 41.68 13.68
C TYR A 34 19.82 43.20 13.78
N ALA A 35 18.56 43.65 13.91
CA ALA A 35 18.24 45.06 14.13
C ALA A 35 18.74 45.56 15.50
N LYS A 36 18.56 44.77 16.58
CA LYS A 36 19.06 45.09 17.93
C LYS A 36 20.58 45.18 17.96
N VAL A 37 21.27 44.20 17.37
CA VAL A 37 22.73 44.15 17.32
C VAL A 37 23.27 45.36 16.56
N ARG A 38 22.71 45.70 15.38
CA ARG A 38 23.11 46.91 14.65
C ARG A 38 22.88 48.19 15.46
N GLY A 39 21.75 48.30 16.14
CA GLY A 39 21.43 49.46 16.99
C GLY A 39 22.39 49.60 18.17
N ALA A 40 22.66 48.50 18.87
CA ALA A 40 23.62 48.47 19.98
C ALA A 40 25.03 48.82 19.52
N TYR A 41 25.45 48.31 18.37
CA TYR A 41 26.77 48.61 17.80
C TYR A 41 26.94 50.07 17.44
N ALA A 42 25.90 50.69 16.84
CA ALA A 42 25.93 52.12 16.52
C ALA A 42 26.04 53.00 17.79
N VAL A 43 25.29 52.67 18.85
CA VAL A 43 25.36 53.37 20.14
C VAL A 43 26.71 53.14 20.82
N TYR A 44 27.23 51.92 20.79
CA TYR A 44 28.54 51.57 21.34
C TYR A 44 29.64 52.37 20.64
N GLN A 45 29.60 52.47 19.30
CA GLN A 45 30.59 53.22 18.55
C GLN A 45 30.55 54.72 18.92
N ALA A 46 29.36 55.31 19.02
CA ALA A 46 29.20 56.71 19.44
C ALA A 46 29.64 56.96 20.90
N ARG A 47 29.33 56.04 21.83
CA ARG A 47 29.76 56.16 23.24
C ARG A 47 31.25 55.90 23.42
N SER A 48 31.84 54.99 22.66
CA SER A 48 33.25 54.64 22.80
C SER A 48 34.18 55.86 22.58
N GLU A 49 33.81 56.79 21.69
CA GLU A 49 34.55 58.04 21.51
C GLU A 49 34.43 58.95 22.74
N GLN A 50 33.23 59.07 23.29
CA GLN A 50 32.99 59.86 24.49
C GLN A 50 33.65 59.24 25.74
N ASP A 51 33.53 57.93 25.93
CA ASP A 51 34.13 57.18 27.03
C ASP A 51 35.66 57.28 26.98
N ARG A 52 36.28 57.28 25.79
CA ARG A 52 37.72 57.54 25.63
C ARG A 52 38.10 58.96 26.07
N HIS A 53 37.31 59.96 25.71
CA HIS A 53 37.55 61.34 26.16
C HIS A 53 37.37 61.50 27.66
N ASP A 54 36.35 60.88 28.24
CA ASP A 54 36.07 60.94 29.67
C ASP A 54 37.11 60.15 30.47
N ALA A 55 37.58 59.01 29.95
CA ALA A 55 38.71 58.27 30.52
C ALA A 55 40.00 59.10 30.51
N GLN A 56 40.33 59.77 29.39
CA GLN A 56 41.49 60.66 29.32
C GLN A 56 41.42 61.80 30.34
N LYS A 57 40.25 62.43 30.50
CA LYS A 57 40.03 63.48 31.51
C LYS A 57 40.15 62.93 32.93
N ALA A 58 39.54 61.78 33.21
CA ALA A 58 39.61 61.15 34.52
C ALA A 58 41.05 60.79 34.89
N ILE A 59 41.82 60.22 33.97
CA ILE A 59 43.26 59.93 34.14
C ILE A 59 44.03 61.21 34.40
N ALA A 60 43.83 62.24 33.56
CA ALA A 60 44.52 63.52 33.69
C ALA A 60 44.24 64.17 35.05
N GLN A 61 43.00 64.11 35.55
CA GLN A 61 42.61 64.67 36.84
C GLN A 61 43.13 63.84 38.02
N SER A 62 43.00 62.51 37.96
CA SER A 62 43.35 61.66 39.10
C SER A 62 44.86 61.47 39.28
N CYS A 63 45.64 61.58 38.20
CA CYS A 63 47.09 61.38 38.25
C CYS A 63 47.88 62.71 38.25
N PHE A 64 47.23 63.87 38.21
CA PHE A 64 47.92 65.16 38.19
C PHE A 64 48.70 65.43 39.48
N GLY A 65 49.92 65.96 39.37
CA GLY A 65 50.75 66.38 40.52
C GLY A 65 51.54 65.26 41.21
N MET A 66 51.55 64.05 40.66
CA MET A 66 52.38 62.94 41.14
C MET A 66 53.80 63.02 40.58
N ASP A 67 54.78 62.43 41.28
CA ASP A 67 56.15 62.25 40.77
C ASP A 67 56.15 61.30 39.55
N ARG A 68 57.16 61.40 38.69
CA ARG A 68 57.21 60.71 37.39
C ARG A 68 56.99 59.19 37.47
N PRO A 69 57.60 58.42 38.40
CA PRO A 69 57.35 56.98 38.49
C PRO A 69 55.92 56.64 38.95
N THR A 70 55.38 57.41 39.90
CA THR A 70 54.01 57.20 40.41
C THR A 70 52.95 57.62 39.40
N PHE A 71 53.23 58.65 38.57
CA PHE A 71 52.37 59.04 37.47
C PHE A 71 52.18 57.93 36.44
N VAL A 72 53.28 57.31 35.98
CA VAL A 72 53.22 56.22 34.98
C VAL A 72 52.43 55.02 35.51
N GLN A 73 52.63 54.67 36.78
CA GLN A 73 51.87 53.59 37.41
C GLN A 73 50.38 53.92 37.51
N CYS A 74 50.03 55.14 37.95
CA CYS A 74 48.64 55.60 38.00
C CYS A 74 47.94 55.53 36.63
N VAL A 75 48.62 55.97 35.57
CA VAL A 75 48.09 55.91 34.20
C VAL A 75 47.91 54.46 33.75
N SER A 76 48.90 53.59 34.00
CA SER A 76 48.85 52.17 33.66
C SER A 76 47.68 51.46 34.35
N ASP A 77 47.52 51.64 35.66
CA ASP A 77 46.44 51.01 36.44
C ASP A 77 45.06 51.46 35.95
N LYS A 78 44.91 52.74 35.59
CA LYS A 78 43.64 53.27 35.06
C LYS A 78 43.31 52.75 33.67
N ILE A 79 44.31 52.65 32.79
CA ILE A 79 44.14 52.03 31.47
C ILE A 79 43.75 50.56 31.63
N GLU A 80 44.43 49.81 32.51
CA GLU A 80 44.13 48.40 32.74
C GLU A 80 42.71 48.21 33.29
N VAL A 81 42.24 49.06 34.21
CA VAL A 81 40.85 49.00 34.71
C VAL A 81 39.84 49.30 33.60
N TYR A 82 40.13 50.25 32.71
CA TYR A 82 39.27 50.56 31.57
C TYR A 82 39.22 49.40 30.57
N ASP A 83 40.37 48.86 30.19
CA ASP A 83 40.49 47.70 29.30
C ASP A 83 39.75 46.49 29.88
N ARG A 84 39.97 46.16 31.17
CA ARG A 84 39.23 45.08 31.85
C ARG A 84 37.72 45.29 31.84
N SER A 85 37.25 46.53 31.99
CA SER A 85 35.81 46.84 31.92
C SER A 85 35.25 46.67 30.50
N GLN A 86 36.02 47.01 29.48
CA GLN A 86 35.64 46.83 28.09
C GLN A 86 35.58 45.35 27.71
N ASP A 87 36.59 44.58 28.13
CA ASP A 87 36.70 43.14 27.90
C ASP A 87 35.54 42.38 28.55
N ASN A 88 35.20 42.69 29.81
CA ASN A 88 34.09 42.05 30.51
C ASN A 88 32.74 42.27 29.81
N ASN A 89 32.52 43.44 29.19
CA ASN A 89 31.30 43.72 28.44
C ASN A 89 31.26 42.99 27.10
N GLN A 90 32.40 42.87 26.41
CA GLN A 90 32.50 42.13 25.16
C GLN A 90 32.27 40.63 25.38
N ASP A 91 32.84 40.06 26.43
CA ASP A 91 32.66 38.65 26.75
C ASP A 91 31.19 38.32 27.08
N LEU A 92 30.52 39.16 27.89
CA LEU A 92 29.09 38.98 28.18
C LEU A 92 28.22 39.02 26.91
N GLN A 93 28.56 39.89 25.96
CA GLN A 93 27.85 39.95 24.69
C GLN A 93 28.13 38.72 23.82
N ALA A 94 29.38 38.28 23.72
CA ALA A 94 29.75 37.07 23.00
C ALA A 94 29.03 35.84 23.55
N GLN A 95 28.91 35.72 24.88
CA GLN A 95 28.17 34.62 25.53
C GLN A 95 26.68 34.63 25.15
N LYS A 96 26.04 35.80 25.10
CA LYS A 96 24.63 35.94 24.69
C LYS A 96 24.42 35.57 23.23
N ASP A 97 25.32 36.03 22.35
CA ASP A 97 25.26 35.72 20.92
C ASP A 97 25.45 34.21 20.69
N MET A 98 26.40 33.58 21.38
CA MET A 98 26.59 32.13 21.31
C MET A 98 25.34 31.37 21.76
N ALA A 99 24.70 31.80 22.85
CA ALA A 99 23.46 31.18 23.34
C ALA A 99 22.30 31.31 22.33
N PHE A 100 22.15 32.49 21.71
CA PHE A 100 21.13 32.72 20.69
C PHE A 100 21.32 31.83 19.46
N TRP A 101 22.54 31.78 18.92
CA TRP A 101 22.85 30.93 17.77
C TRP A 101 22.72 29.45 18.10
N ALA A 102 23.16 29.01 19.29
CA ALA A 102 22.97 27.64 19.75
C ALA A 102 21.48 27.27 19.82
N PHE A 103 20.63 28.15 20.35
CA PHE A 103 19.19 27.95 20.37
C PHE A 103 18.58 27.84 18.95
N CYS A 104 19.00 28.71 18.03
CA CYS A 104 18.56 28.63 16.63
C CYS A 104 18.96 27.29 15.98
N THR A 105 20.22 26.86 16.14
CA THR A 105 20.68 25.57 15.58
C THR A 105 19.93 24.38 16.17
N PHE A 106 19.60 24.41 17.47
CA PHE A 106 18.76 23.41 18.10
C PHE A 106 17.37 23.33 17.46
N LEU A 107 16.69 24.47 17.28
CA LEU A 107 15.38 24.52 16.64
C LEU A 107 15.41 23.99 15.20
N THR A 108 16.43 24.34 14.42
CA THR A 108 16.58 23.83 13.04
C THR A 108 16.79 22.32 13.02
N SER A 109 17.55 21.78 13.98
CA SER A 109 17.80 20.34 14.11
C SER A 109 16.51 19.58 14.46
N CYS A 110 15.70 20.10 15.40
CA CYS A 110 14.39 19.53 15.71
C CYS A 110 13.44 19.56 14.50
N GLY A 111 13.42 20.67 13.74
CA GLY A 111 12.65 20.77 12.51
C GLY A 111 13.05 19.74 11.46
N SER A 112 14.35 19.56 11.24
CA SER A 112 14.90 18.55 10.32
C SER A 112 14.50 17.12 10.71
N LEU A 113 14.55 16.81 12.01
CA LEU A 113 14.12 15.50 12.52
C LEU A 113 12.62 15.24 12.27
N ALA A 114 11.77 16.25 12.48
CA ALA A 114 10.34 16.14 12.25
C ALA A 114 10.01 15.88 10.76
N ILE A 115 10.67 16.61 9.86
CA ILE A 115 10.52 16.42 8.39
C ILE A 115 10.94 15.00 8.00
N THR A 116 12.08 14.54 8.52
CA THR A 116 12.59 13.18 8.27
C THR A 116 11.60 12.12 8.76
N GLY A 117 11.04 12.29 9.97
CA GLY A 117 10.03 11.40 10.53
C GLY A 117 8.76 11.30 9.67
N VAL A 118 8.27 12.45 9.17
CA VAL A 118 7.14 12.50 8.22
C VAL A 118 7.49 11.78 6.92
N GLY A 119 8.69 11.99 6.37
CA GLY A 119 9.16 11.29 5.17
C GLY A 119 9.15 9.76 5.32
N ILE A 120 9.69 9.25 6.43
CA ILE A 120 9.70 7.81 6.74
C ILE A 120 8.27 7.26 6.84
N TYR A 121 7.37 8.00 7.49
CA TYR A 121 5.95 7.62 7.59
C TYR A 121 5.29 7.47 6.21
N TYR A 122 5.52 8.40 5.29
CA TYR A 122 5.00 8.31 3.92
C TYR A 122 5.57 7.13 3.11
N VAL A 123 6.88 6.91 3.20
CA VAL A 123 7.52 5.77 2.52
C VAL A 123 6.94 4.46 3.04
N ARG A 124 6.77 4.31 4.36
CA ARG A 124 6.13 3.13 4.96
C ARG A 124 4.72 2.90 4.42
N ASN A 125 3.87 3.92 4.40
CA ASN A 125 2.48 3.79 3.92
C ASN A 125 2.42 3.46 2.43
N THR A 126 3.30 4.05 1.63
CA THR A 126 3.43 3.76 0.20
C THR A 126 3.84 2.31 -0.01
N LEU A 127 4.84 1.83 0.71
CA LEU A 127 5.29 0.44 0.62
C LEU A 127 4.19 -0.55 0.98
N LEU A 128 3.42 -0.30 2.05
CA LEU A 128 2.29 -1.17 2.43
C LEU A 128 1.22 -1.21 1.32
N SER A 129 0.90 -0.06 0.73
CA SER A 129 -0.07 0.01 -0.37
C SER A 129 0.42 -0.72 -1.62
N SER A 130 1.71 -0.60 -1.94
CA SER A 130 2.33 -1.34 -3.05
C SER A 130 2.34 -2.84 -2.81
N ILE A 131 2.61 -3.30 -1.58
CA ILE A 131 2.54 -4.73 -1.23
C ILE A 131 1.13 -5.26 -1.46
N GLU A 132 0.09 -4.52 -1.04
CA GLU A 132 -1.29 -4.95 -1.26
C GLU A 132 -1.65 -5.02 -2.75
N ALA A 133 -1.21 -4.07 -3.57
CA ALA A 133 -1.44 -4.05 -5.01
C ALA A 133 -0.71 -5.20 -5.70
N THR A 134 0.58 -5.38 -5.42
CA THR A 134 1.39 -6.49 -5.93
C THR A 134 0.81 -7.84 -5.51
N ASN A 135 0.35 -7.96 -4.26
CA ASN A 135 -0.31 -9.16 -3.78
C ASN A 135 -1.66 -9.43 -4.45
N ARG A 136 -2.28 -8.47 -5.15
CA ARG A 136 -3.49 -8.70 -5.98
C ARG A 136 -3.14 -9.16 -7.39
N GLU A 137 -2.10 -8.60 -7.97
CA GLU A 137 -1.63 -8.96 -9.31
C GLU A 137 -0.99 -10.35 -9.33
N LEU A 138 -0.29 -10.72 -8.26
CA LEU A 138 0.42 -11.99 -8.17
C LEU A 138 -0.45 -13.17 -7.69
N ARG A 139 -1.77 -13.00 -7.49
CA ARG A 139 -2.63 -14.08 -6.97
C ARG A 139 -2.80 -15.21 -7.97
N ALA A 140 -3.11 -16.39 -7.45
CA ALA A 140 -3.69 -17.44 -8.25
C ALA A 140 -5.17 -17.12 -8.55
N TYR A 141 -5.57 -17.29 -9.81
CA TYR A 141 -6.96 -17.14 -10.24
C TYR A 141 -7.33 -18.42 -10.97
N LEU A 142 -8.33 -19.14 -10.49
CA LEU A 142 -8.79 -20.37 -11.14
C LEU A 142 -10.00 -20.06 -12.02
N SER A 143 -9.82 -20.24 -13.33
CA SER A 143 -10.89 -20.19 -14.33
C SER A 143 -11.40 -21.59 -14.60
N VAL A 144 -12.72 -21.74 -14.65
CA VAL A 144 -13.36 -23.02 -15.00
C VAL A 144 -14.01 -22.91 -16.37
N SER A 145 -13.59 -23.80 -17.27
CA SER A 145 -14.11 -23.89 -18.62
C SER A 145 -14.87 -25.21 -18.81
N PRO A 146 -15.97 -25.21 -19.58
CA PRO A 146 -16.66 -26.44 -19.95
C PRO A 146 -15.74 -27.34 -20.79
N ASP A 147 -15.82 -28.65 -20.57
CA ASP A 147 -15.06 -29.66 -21.33
C ASP A 147 -15.98 -30.74 -21.93
N GLY A 148 -17.27 -30.38 -22.09
CA GLY A 148 -18.29 -31.21 -22.72
C GLY A 148 -18.87 -32.30 -21.82
N ILE A 149 -19.77 -33.07 -22.41
CA ILE A 149 -20.40 -34.24 -21.82
C ILE A 149 -19.86 -35.45 -22.58
N ASN A 150 -19.12 -36.31 -21.89
CA ASN A 150 -18.37 -37.40 -22.51
C ASN A 150 -18.93 -38.76 -22.04
N PRO A 151 -18.94 -39.78 -22.91
CA PRO A 151 -19.33 -41.13 -22.55
C PRO A 151 -18.33 -41.76 -21.57
N LEU A 152 -18.78 -42.68 -20.74
CA LEU A 152 -17.90 -43.62 -20.06
C LEU A 152 -17.62 -44.81 -20.98
N GLN A 153 -16.34 -45.21 -21.12
CA GLN A 153 -15.94 -46.27 -22.06
C GLN A 153 -16.59 -47.64 -21.79
N ILE A 154 -16.96 -47.92 -20.53
CA ILE A 154 -17.40 -49.26 -20.10
C ILE A 154 -18.92 -49.31 -19.85
N ARG A 155 -19.58 -48.17 -19.63
CA ARG A 155 -20.99 -48.12 -19.21
C ARG A 155 -21.76 -47.16 -20.11
N PRO A 156 -23.04 -47.43 -20.43
CA PRO A 156 -23.90 -46.55 -21.22
C PRO A 156 -24.35 -45.34 -20.40
N MET A 157 -23.37 -44.59 -19.91
CA MET A 157 -23.53 -43.42 -19.05
C MET A 157 -22.61 -42.32 -19.57
N VAL A 158 -22.99 -41.08 -19.31
CA VAL A 158 -22.15 -39.91 -19.54
C VAL A 158 -21.71 -39.31 -18.22
N ILE A 159 -20.66 -38.51 -18.32
CA ILE A 159 -20.11 -37.70 -17.26
C ILE A 159 -19.83 -36.30 -17.81
N GLY A 160 -20.18 -35.27 -17.03
CA GLY A 160 -19.87 -33.89 -17.38
C GLY A 160 -18.44 -33.57 -17.00
N HIS A 161 -17.64 -33.05 -17.92
CA HIS A 161 -16.26 -32.65 -17.65
C HIS A 161 -16.12 -31.13 -17.59
N VAL A 162 -15.20 -30.70 -16.75
CA VAL A 162 -14.71 -29.32 -16.70
C VAL A 162 -13.19 -29.29 -16.70
N SER A 163 -12.65 -28.24 -17.30
CA SER A 163 -11.23 -27.90 -17.22
C SER A 163 -11.04 -26.74 -16.26
N VAL A 164 -10.20 -26.92 -15.25
CA VAL A 164 -9.83 -25.85 -14.31
C VAL A 164 -8.42 -25.42 -14.64
N LYS A 165 -8.26 -24.15 -15.00
CA LYS A 165 -6.98 -23.56 -15.38
C LYS A 165 -6.60 -22.44 -14.41
N ASN A 166 -5.36 -22.43 -13.96
CA ASN A 166 -4.83 -21.29 -13.24
C ASN A 166 -4.40 -20.21 -14.24
N VAL A 167 -5.14 -19.11 -14.26
CA VAL A 167 -4.88 -17.92 -15.08
C VAL A 167 -4.11 -16.84 -14.30
N GLY A 168 -3.85 -17.06 -13.02
CA GLY A 168 -3.04 -16.19 -12.18
C GLY A 168 -1.54 -16.49 -12.25
N GLN A 169 -0.76 -15.71 -11.49
CA GLN A 169 0.70 -15.78 -11.48
C GLN A 169 1.27 -16.59 -10.30
N ALA A 170 0.50 -16.83 -9.24
CA ALA A 170 0.88 -17.72 -8.14
C ALA A 170 0.32 -19.14 -8.31
N ILE A 171 0.94 -20.09 -7.62
CA ILE A 171 0.44 -21.47 -7.50
C ILE A 171 -0.83 -21.46 -6.65
N ALA A 172 -1.93 -22.00 -7.19
CA ALA A 172 -3.12 -22.28 -6.41
C ALA A 172 -2.88 -23.51 -5.54
N LYS A 173 -2.94 -23.36 -4.21
CA LYS A 173 -2.66 -24.44 -3.25
C LYS A 173 -3.96 -24.97 -2.64
N ASP A 174 -3.88 -26.19 -2.10
CA ASP A 174 -5.00 -26.86 -1.42
C ASP A 174 -6.31 -26.69 -2.19
N VAL A 175 -6.26 -27.06 -3.47
CA VAL A 175 -7.38 -26.96 -4.40
C VAL A 175 -8.33 -28.12 -4.11
N HIS A 176 -9.57 -27.78 -3.78
CA HIS A 176 -10.69 -28.72 -3.67
C HIS A 176 -11.73 -28.41 -4.74
N LEU A 177 -12.22 -29.46 -5.39
CA LEU A 177 -13.10 -29.33 -6.53
C LEU A 177 -14.35 -30.17 -6.32
N MET A 178 -15.51 -29.54 -6.48
CA MET A 178 -16.81 -30.18 -6.55
C MET A 178 -17.35 -30.00 -7.96
N VAL A 179 -17.74 -31.10 -8.62
CA VAL A 179 -18.39 -31.07 -9.93
C VAL A 179 -19.61 -31.98 -9.85
N ARG A 180 -20.79 -31.43 -10.13
CA ARG A 180 -22.07 -32.12 -10.14
C ARG A 180 -22.74 -31.96 -11.50
N MET A 181 -23.68 -32.85 -11.76
CA MET A 181 -24.44 -32.85 -12.99
C MET A 181 -25.90 -33.12 -12.70
N THR A 182 -26.79 -32.38 -13.32
CA THR A 182 -28.24 -32.59 -13.22
C THR A 182 -28.92 -32.33 -14.55
N ILE A 183 -30.10 -32.91 -14.74
CA ILE A 183 -30.94 -32.71 -15.91
C ILE A 183 -32.24 -32.03 -15.50
N SER A 184 -32.71 -31.08 -16.30
CA SER A 184 -33.96 -30.38 -16.05
C SER A 184 -34.61 -29.94 -17.35
N GLN A 185 -35.94 -29.88 -17.36
CA GLN A 185 -36.72 -29.26 -18.44
C GLN A 185 -36.78 -27.74 -18.31
N ASN A 186 -36.47 -27.20 -17.12
CA ASN A 186 -36.42 -25.77 -16.90
C ASN A 186 -35.10 -25.21 -17.45
N ARG A 187 -35.17 -24.37 -18.49
CA ARG A 187 -34.04 -23.69 -19.14
C ARG A 187 -33.26 -22.76 -18.21
N ASP A 188 -33.92 -22.21 -17.21
CA ASP A 188 -33.38 -21.20 -16.31
C ASP A 188 -33.32 -21.73 -14.87
N LEU A 189 -33.03 -23.03 -14.74
CA LEU A 189 -32.78 -23.64 -13.44
C LEU A 189 -31.63 -22.91 -12.71
N SER A 190 -31.92 -22.44 -11.50
CA SER A 190 -31.01 -21.73 -10.62
C SER A 190 -30.99 -22.36 -9.22
N GLY A 191 -30.17 -21.84 -8.31
CA GLY A 191 -30.15 -22.29 -6.92
C GLY A 191 -29.30 -23.54 -6.68
N PHE A 192 -28.22 -23.71 -7.43
CA PHE A 192 -27.27 -24.81 -7.23
C PHE A 192 -26.49 -24.63 -5.92
N GLU A 193 -26.74 -25.52 -4.96
CA GLU A 193 -26.09 -25.47 -3.64
C GLU A 193 -24.65 -25.99 -3.73
N VAL A 194 -23.67 -25.11 -3.49
CA VAL A 194 -22.25 -25.46 -3.46
C VAL A 194 -21.76 -25.58 -2.02
N SER A 195 -21.24 -26.75 -1.65
CA SER A 195 -20.69 -27.00 -0.32
C SER A 195 -19.24 -27.45 -0.40
N LYS A 196 -18.36 -26.82 0.39
CA LYS A 196 -16.96 -27.25 0.51
C LYS A 196 -16.84 -28.67 1.07
N ALA A 197 -17.77 -29.09 1.94
CA ALA A 197 -17.73 -30.42 2.55
C ALA A 197 -17.83 -31.56 1.51
N GLU A 198 -18.44 -31.28 0.36
CA GLU A 198 -18.61 -32.25 -0.72
C GLU A 198 -17.51 -32.17 -1.78
N SER A 199 -16.61 -31.20 -1.67
CA SER A 199 -15.50 -31.02 -2.59
C SER A 199 -14.38 -32.03 -2.32
N LYS A 200 -13.70 -32.47 -3.37
CA LYS A 200 -12.61 -33.46 -3.27
C LYS A 200 -11.25 -32.77 -3.40
N PRO A 201 -10.26 -33.12 -2.57
CA PRO A 201 -8.90 -32.58 -2.71
C PRO A 201 -8.33 -32.97 -4.06
N THR A 202 -7.74 -32.00 -4.74
CA THR A 202 -7.15 -32.18 -6.08
C THR A 202 -5.66 -31.82 -6.09
N GLY A 203 -5.17 -31.10 -5.07
CA GLY A 203 -3.75 -30.80 -4.89
C GLY A 203 -3.44 -29.34 -5.13
N SER A 204 -2.45 -29.05 -5.97
CA SER A 204 -2.06 -27.67 -6.33
C SER A 204 -2.01 -27.51 -7.84
N ILE A 205 -2.32 -26.32 -8.34
CA ILE A 205 -2.30 -26.01 -9.77
C ILE A 205 -1.30 -24.87 -10.00
N ALA A 206 -0.20 -25.17 -10.68
CA ALA A 206 0.82 -24.19 -11.04
C ALA A 206 0.25 -23.12 -11.99
N PRO A 207 0.87 -21.92 -12.08
CA PRO A 207 0.49 -20.91 -13.07
C PRO A 207 0.41 -21.50 -14.47
N THR A 208 -0.61 -21.12 -15.24
CA THR A 208 -0.92 -21.60 -16.60
C THR A 208 -1.32 -23.08 -16.73
N ALA A 209 -1.10 -23.90 -15.71
CA ALA A 209 -1.46 -25.31 -15.72
C ALA A 209 -2.98 -25.49 -15.66
N SER A 210 -3.43 -26.61 -16.22
CA SER A 210 -4.83 -27.01 -16.21
C SER A 210 -4.98 -28.44 -15.71
N ILE A 211 -6.13 -28.72 -15.11
CA ILE A 211 -6.56 -30.06 -14.72
C ILE A 211 -7.95 -30.31 -15.28
N TRP A 212 -8.28 -31.58 -15.51
CA TRP A 212 -9.62 -32.01 -15.91
C TRP A 212 -10.30 -32.76 -14.78
N LYS A 213 -11.61 -32.54 -14.63
CA LYS A 213 -12.41 -33.26 -13.64
C LYS A 213 -13.79 -33.58 -14.18
N GLY A 214 -14.20 -34.83 -14.01
CA GLY A 214 -15.56 -35.27 -14.27
C GLY A 214 -16.49 -35.03 -13.07
N SER A 215 -17.79 -34.94 -13.35
CA SER A 215 -18.85 -34.88 -12.35
C SER A 215 -18.89 -36.13 -11.46
N VAL A 216 -19.25 -35.95 -10.19
CA VAL A 216 -19.43 -37.07 -9.26
C VAL A 216 -20.62 -37.93 -9.66
N GLN A 217 -21.69 -37.30 -10.15
CA GLN A 217 -22.85 -37.98 -10.71
C GLN A 217 -22.65 -38.28 -12.18
N THR A 218 -23.11 -39.45 -12.60
CA THR A 218 -23.20 -39.86 -14.00
C THR A 218 -24.68 -39.99 -14.37
N LEU A 219 -25.02 -39.78 -15.64
CA LEU A 219 -26.38 -39.96 -16.15
C LEU A 219 -26.36 -41.08 -17.19
N SER A 220 -27.36 -41.95 -17.18
CA SER A 220 -27.52 -42.97 -18.21
C SER A 220 -27.90 -42.36 -19.56
N PHE A 221 -27.62 -43.07 -20.65
CA PHE A 221 -28.02 -42.62 -21.99
C PHE A 221 -29.53 -42.41 -22.11
N ALA A 222 -30.34 -43.23 -21.42
CA ALA A 222 -31.80 -43.12 -21.43
C ALA A 222 -32.30 -41.81 -20.80
N GLU A 223 -31.63 -41.28 -19.77
CA GLU A 223 -32.02 -40.01 -19.13
C GLU A 223 -31.74 -38.79 -20.02
N ILE A 224 -30.69 -38.86 -20.84
CA ILE A 224 -30.25 -37.73 -21.68
C ILE A 224 -31.08 -37.62 -22.94
N ILE A 225 -31.54 -38.75 -23.48
CA ILE A 225 -32.37 -38.79 -24.68
C ILE A 225 -33.77 -38.33 -24.26
N PRO A 226 -34.22 -37.13 -24.65
CA PRO A 226 -35.53 -36.66 -24.24
C PRO A 226 -36.64 -37.54 -24.83
N GLU A 227 -37.74 -37.67 -24.10
CA GLU A 227 -38.99 -38.17 -24.67
C GLU A 227 -39.44 -37.26 -25.82
N ALA A 228 -40.10 -37.84 -26.82
CA ALA A 228 -40.52 -37.11 -28.01
C ALA A 228 -41.31 -35.84 -27.63
N GLY A 229 -40.83 -34.67 -28.10
CA GLY A 229 -41.46 -33.38 -27.86
C GLY A 229 -41.08 -32.67 -26.55
N LYS A 230 -40.21 -33.26 -25.72
CA LYS A 230 -39.65 -32.59 -24.52
C LYS A 230 -38.24 -32.10 -24.82
N GLN A 231 -37.89 -30.91 -24.33
CA GLN A 231 -36.52 -30.42 -24.37
C GLN A 231 -35.91 -30.54 -22.98
N ASN A 232 -34.78 -31.23 -22.89
CA ASN A 232 -34.02 -31.35 -21.65
C ASN A 232 -32.75 -30.49 -21.73
N TYR A 233 -32.38 -29.89 -20.62
CA TYR A 233 -31.13 -29.19 -20.42
C TYR A 233 -30.30 -29.92 -19.38
N LEU A 234 -29.02 -30.10 -19.69
CA LEU A 234 -28.06 -30.70 -18.79
C LEU A 234 -27.19 -29.59 -18.18
N TYR A 235 -27.11 -29.57 -16.87
CA TYR A 235 -26.31 -28.59 -16.12
C TYR A 235 -25.11 -29.29 -15.50
N VAL A 236 -23.91 -28.81 -15.82
CA VAL A 236 -22.67 -29.18 -15.13
C VAL A 236 -22.26 -27.99 -14.27
N TRP A 237 -22.24 -28.18 -12.97
CA TRP A 237 -22.09 -27.09 -12.02
C TRP A 237 -21.25 -27.50 -10.83
N GLY A 238 -20.75 -26.52 -10.09
CA GLY A 238 -19.95 -26.79 -8.91
C GLY A 238 -19.18 -25.58 -8.41
N ALA A 239 -18.14 -25.85 -7.64
CA ALA A 239 -17.24 -24.82 -7.13
C ALA A 239 -15.83 -25.37 -6.96
N VAL A 240 -14.86 -24.47 -7.15
CA VAL A 240 -13.45 -24.68 -6.84
C VAL A 240 -13.09 -23.86 -5.62
N TYR A 241 -12.55 -24.48 -4.58
CA TYR A 241 -12.04 -23.82 -3.40
C TYR A 241 -10.53 -23.93 -3.38
N TYR A 242 -9.81 -22.84 -3.15
CA TYR A 242 -8.34 -22.87 -3.18
C TYR A 242 -7.72 -21.79 -2.28
N ASP A 243 -6.42 -21.92 -2.03
CA ASP A 243 -5.57 -20.88 -1.46
C ASP A 243 -4.84 -20.16 -2.62
N ASP A 244 -4.95 -18.83 -2.66
CA ASP A 244 -4.43 -18.00 -3.75
C ASP A 244 -2.90 -17.78 -3.75
N GLY A 245 -2.19 -18.47 -2.85
CA GLY A 245 -0.75 -18.34 -2.65
C GLY A 245 -0.40 -17.40 -1.50
N PHE A 246 -1.35 -16.60 -1.02
CA PHE A 246 -1.19 -15.65 0.09
C PHE A 246 -1.97 -16.08 1.35
N ARG A 247 -2.30 -17.38 1.49
CA ARG A 247 -3.07 -17.94 2.61
C ARG A 247 -4.49 -17.41 2.71
N GLN A 248 -5.01 -16.80 1.64
CA GLN A 248 -6.40 -16.37 1.55
C GLN A 248 -7.20 -17.44 0.82
N ARG A 249 -8.29 -17.88 1.44
CA ARG A 249 -9.20 -18.85 0.83
C ARG A 249 -10.09 -18.14 -0.18
N ARG A 250 -10.17 -18.73 -1.37
CA ARG A 250 -10.96 -18.25 -2.50
C ARG A 250 -11.92 -19.32 -2.97
N ARG A 251 -12.98 -18.88 -3.64
CA ARG A 251 -13.98 -19.74 -4.28
C ARG A 251 -14.29 -19.22 -5.68
N THR A 252 -14.35 -20.13 -6.64
CA THR A 252 -14.93 -19.89 -7.96
C THR A 252 -16.09 -20.87 -8.16
N ALA A 253 -17.31 -20.37 -8.17
CA ALA A 253 -18.49 -21.14 -8.53
C ALA A 253 -18.71 -21.09 -10.05
N PHE A 254 -19.18 -22.19 -10.62
CA PHE A 254 -19.46 -22.26 -12.05
C PHE A 254 -20.73 -23.07 -12.34
N CYS A 255 -21.36 -22.75 -13.45
CA CYS A 255 -22.47 -23.50 -14.01
C CYS A 255 -22.50 -23.37 -15.54
N HIS A 256 -22.50 -24.53 -16.20
CA HIS A 256 -22.53 -24.69 -17.65
C HIS A 256 -23.79 -25.45 -18.04
N ARG A 257 -24.60 -24.87 -18.92
CA ARG A 257 -25.79 -25.49 -19.50
C ARG A 257 -25.50 -26.05 -20.87
N TYR A 258 -25.96 -27.26 -21.14
CA TYR A 258 -25.91 -27.93 -22.42
C TYR A 258 -27.33 -28.26 -22.89
N ASP A 259 -27.61 -28.00 -24.16
CA ASP A 259 -28.84 -28.45 -24.80
C ASP A 259 -28.67 -29.91 -25.22
N THR A 260 -29.57 -30.78 -24.74
CA THR A 260 -29.50 -32.22 -25.07
C THR A 260 -29.74 -32.49 -26.55
N ASP A 261 -30.36 -31.58 -27.30
CA ASP A 261 -30.54 -31.70 -28.75
C ASP A 261 -29.25 -31.48 -29.54
N SER A 262 -28.23 -30.87 -28.92
CA SER A 262 -26.90 -30.72 -29.52
C SER A 262 -26.01 -31.96 -29.39
N ARG A 263 -26.56 -33.09 -28.91
CA ARG A 263 -25.82 -34.34 -28.76
C ARG A 263 -25.46 -34.97 -30.10
N VAL A 264 -24.27 -35.55 -30.14
CA VAL A 264 -23.86 -36.45 -31.21
C VAL A 264 -23.99 -37.87 -30.69
N THR A 265 -24.65 -38.72 -31.45
CA THR A 265 -24.93 -40.11 -31.09
C THR A 265 -24.28 -41.04 -32.10
N GLU A 266 -23.48 -41.99 -31.63
CA GLU A 266 -22.97 -43.08 -32.46
C GLU A 266 -23.79 -44.34 -32.19
N LYS A 267 -24.05 -45.10 -33.25
CA LYS A 267 -24.80 -46.35 -33.18
C LYS A 267 -23.95 -47.48 -33.73
N ASP A 268 -24.09 -48.66 -33.15
CA ASP A 268 -23.49 -49.88 -33.70
C ASP A 268 -24.25 -50.38 -34.94
N LYS A 269 -23.79 -51.51 -35.50
CA LYS A 269 -24.46 -52.16 -36.63
C LYS A 269 -25.88 -52.66 -36.32
N ALA A 270 -26.21 -52.88 -35.05
CA ALA A 270 -27.54 -53.27 -34.59
C ALA A 270 -28.45 -52.06 -34.33
N GLY A 271 -27.95 -50.83 -34.53
CA GLY A 271 -28.67 -49.59 -34.27
C GLY A 271 -28.75 -49.20 -32.80
N GLN A 272 -28.06 -49.92 -31.90
CA GLN A 272 -27.98 -49.56 -30.49
C GLN A 272 -27.02 -48.39 -30.30
N ILE A 273 -27.39 -47.46 -29.41
CA ILE A 273 -26.56 -46.29 -29.11
C ILE A 273 -25.36 -46.75 -28.27
N THR A 274 -24.17 -46.62 -28.84
CA THR A 274 -22.91 -46.98 -28.18
C THR A 274 -22.23 -45.78 -27.55
N ASN A 275 -22.51 -44.57 -28.05
CA ASN A 275 -21.82 -43.36 -27.62
C ASN A 275 -22.76 -42.14 -27.69
N ILE A 276 -22.74 -41.31 -26.64
CA ILE A 276 -23.36 -40.00 -26.61
C ILE A 276 -22.31 -39.01 -26.12
N HIS A 277 -22.06 -37.97 -26.92
CA HIS A 277 -21.23 -36.85 -26.49
C HIS A 277 -21.86 -35.50 -26.84
N ILE A 278 -21.59 -34.48 -26.03
CA ILE A 278 -21.92 -33.09 -26.30
C ILE A 278 -20.63 -32.29 -26.19
N SER A 279 -20.20 -31.68 -27.29
CA SER A 279 -18.94 -30.92 -27.34
C SER A 279 -18.98 -29.67 -26.45
N ALA A 280 -17.81 -29.27 -25.94
CA ALA A 280 -17.65 -28.12 -25.06
C ALA A 280 -18.14 -26.79 -25.67
N ASP A 281 -18.08 -26.62 -27.00
CA ASP A 281 -18.56 -25.42 -27.71
C ASP A 281 -20.08 -25.22 -27.64
N LYS A 282 -20.81 -26.28 -27.31
CA LYS A 282 -22.26 -26.25 -27.09
C LYS A 282 -22.63 -25.77 -25.70
N ALA A 283 -21.67 -25.68 -24.79
CA ALA A 283 -21.91 -25.12 -23.47
C ALA A 283 -22.34 -23.66 -23.54
N ARG A 284 -23.22 -23.27 -22.62
CA ARG A 284 -23.59 -21.89 -22.37
C ARG A 284 -23.39 -21.59 -20.89
N TYR A 285 -22.74 -20.49 -20.58
CA TYR A 285 -22.66 -19.98 -19.22
C TYR A 285 -24.05 -19.53 -18.80
N THR A 286 -24.50 -19.97 -17.63
CA THR A 286 -25.75 -19.50 -17.02
C THR A 286 -25.53 -18.12 -16.40
N GLU A 287 -26.58 -17.30 -16.34
CA GLU A 287 -26.49 -15.99 -15.67
C GLU A 287 -26.30 -16.16 -14.16
N THR A 288 -26.85 -17.23 -13.58
CA THR A 288 -26.72 -17.56 -12.16
C THR A 288 -25.71 -18.68 -11.92
N GLY A 289 -25.01 -18.63 -10.78
CA GLY A 289 -24.10 -19.71 -10.35
C GLY A 289 -22.68 -19.62 -10.91
N ASN A 290 -22.35 -18.56 -11.65
CA ASN A 290 -20.99 -18.21 -12.05
C ASN A 290 -20.55 -17.00 -11.20
N ASP A 291 -19.71 -17.23 -10.20
CA ASP A 291 -19.27 -16.21 -9.24
C ASP A 291 -17.83 -16.47 -8.79
N ALA A 292 -17.07 -15.42 -8.48
CA ALA A 292 -15.67 -15.49 -8.07
C ALA A 292 -15.34 -14.44 -6.99
N ASP A 293 -14.67 -14.88 -5.92
CA ASP A 293 -14.32 -14.08 -4.73
C ASP A 293 -13.03 -13.23 -4.86
#